data_AF-A0A354IQ71-F1
#
_entry.id   AF-A0A354IQ71-F1
#
_cell.length_a   1.000
_cell.length_b   1.000
_cell.length_c   1.000
_cell.angle_alpha   90.00
_cell.angle_beta   90.00
_cell.angle_gamma   90.00
#
_symmetry.space_group_name_H-M   'P 1'
#
loop_
_entity.id
_entity.type
_entity.pdbx_description
1 polymer ?
#
loop_
_entity_poly.entity_id
_entity_poly.type
_entity_poly.pdbx_seq_one_letter_code
_entity_poly.pdbx_strand_id
1 'polypeptide(L)'
;MNRRLLASLVLGLGMAATSALTGALTPGVRLAQGPAPFQLETMIPQRFGAWQLDPSVVPLTPDPEQQGMLKKLYDQTLSRTYIDAAGRRVMLSIAYGGDQSKALQLHLPEVCYVAQGFQLVRDGAGSLATQYGALPVKRLVARQGQRNEPITYWITIGDKATRSGIEQKLRRLAYGLSGEIPDGMLVRVSSIGMDDTRAYALQDQFVAEMLAGLDAPSRARLIGSSVAGQAGP
;
A
#
# COMPACT_ATOMS: atom_id res chain seq x y z
N MET A 1 -59.84 -9.54 -19.61
CA MET A 1 -58.63 -9.67 -18.77
C MET A 1 -58.52 -8.44 -17.89
N ASN A 2 -58.63 -8.58 -16.57
CA ASN A 2 -58.75 -7.43 -15.66
C ASN A 2 -57.47 -6.60 -15.65
N ARG A 3 -57.58 -5.29 -15.89
CA ARG A 3 -56.45 -4.33 -15.86
C ARG A 3 -55.57 -4.46 -14.61
N ARG A 4 -56.17 -4.84 -13.48
CA ARG A 4 -55.46 -5.12 -12.21
C ARG A 4 -54.60 -6.39 -12.27
N LEU A 5 -55.07 -7.46 -12.91
CA LEU A 5 -54.29 -8.68 -13.12
C LEU A 5 -53.11 -8.45 -14.06
N LEU A 6 -53.32 -7.65 -15.11
CA LEU A 6 -52.27 -7.24 -16.05
C LEU A 6 -51.19 -6.40 -15.34
N ALA A 7 -51.58 -5.46 -14.48
CA ALA A 7 -50.66 -4.66 -13.69
C ALA A 7 -49.84 -5.52 -12.71
N SER A 8 -50.47 -6.47 -12.02
CA SER A 8 -49.78 -7.39 -11.12
C SER A 8 -48.79 -8.31 -11.84
N LEU A 9 -49.12 -8.77 -13.06
CA LEU A 9 -48.23 -9.57 -13.89
C LEU A 9 -47.00 -8.78 -14.35
N VAL A 10 -47.19 -7.54 -14.80
CA VAL A 10 -46.09 -6.65 -15.20
C VAL A 10 -45.18 -6.32 -14.01
N LEU A 11 -45.75 -6.05 -12.83
CA LEU A 11 -44.98 -5.82 -11.61
C LEU A 11 -44.21 -7.07 -11.17
N GLY A 12 -44.84 -8.25 -11.23
CA GLY A 12 -44.18 -9.53 -10.91
C GLY A 12 -43.03 -9.86 -11.86
N LEU A 13 -43.21 -9.64 -13.17
CA LEU A 13 -42.16 -9.76 -14.18
C LEU A 13 -41.03 -8.75 -13.94
N GLY A 14 -41.37 -7.51 -13.56
CA GLY A 14 -40.41 -6.48 -13.19
C GLY A 14 -39.53 -6.94 -12.02
N MET A 15 -40.12 -7.40 -10.92
CA MET A 15 -39.38 -7.86 -9.74
C MET A 15 -38.53 -9.10 -10.03
N ALA A 16 -39.03 -10.05 -10.83
CA ALA A 16 -38.27 -11.22 -11.25
C ALA A 16 -37.07 -10.85 -12.14
N ALA A 17 -37.25 -9.88 -13.04
CA ALA A 17 -36.17 -9.35 -13.87
C ALA A 17 -35.11 -8.64 -13.01
N THR A 18 -35.51 -7.84 -12.02
CA THR A 18 -34.55 -7.20 -11.10
C THR A 18 -33.77 -8.24 -10.28
N SER A 19 -34.43 -9.30 -9.82
CA SER A 19 -33.79 -10.36 -9.02
C SER A 19 -32.81 -11.20 -9.87
N ALA A 20 -33.18 -11.54 -11.10
CA ALA A 20 -32.30 -12.22 -12.06
C ALA A 20 -31.11 -11.33 -12.47
N LEU A 21 -31.36 -10.05 -12.71
CA LEU A 21 -30.31 -9.08 -13.02
C LEU A 21 -29.38 -8.85 -11.82
N THR A 22 -29.92 -8.84 -10.60
CA THR A 22 -29.11 -8.79 -9.38
C THR A 22 -28.26 -10.05 -9.27
N GLY A 23 -28.81 -11.24 -9.47
CA GLY A 23 -28.04 -12.50 -9.44
C GLY A 23 -26.94 -12.57 -10.50
N ALA A 24 -27.19 -12.05 -11.71
CA ALA A 24 -26.21 -11.98 -12.79
C ALA A 24 -25.13 -10.90 -12.58
N LEU A 25 -25.49 -9.80 -11.90
CA LEU A 25 -24.59 -8.70 -11.56
C LEU A 25 -23.94 -8.84 -10.17
N THR A 26 -24.39 -9.80 -9.35
CA THR A 26 -23.78 -10.09 -8.05
C THR A 26 -22.45 -10.74 -8.35
N PRO A 27 -21.31 -10.10 -8.04
CA PRO A 27 -20.01 -10.70 -8.29
C PRO A 27 -19.95 -11.99 -7.50
N GLY A 28 -19.95 -13.12 -8.20
CA GLY A 28 -19.65 -14.39 -7.58
C GLY A 28 -18.29 -14.23 -6.92
N VAL A 29 -18.21 -14.42 -5.61
CA VAL A 29 -16.96 -14.44 -4.87
C VAL A 29 -16.14 -15.57 -5.49
N ARG A 30 -15.37 -15.26 -6.54
CA ARG A 30 -14.25 -16.10 -6.94
C ARG A 30 -13.38 -16.07 -5.70
N LEU A 31 -13.36 -17.21 -5.02
CA LEU A 31 -12.30 -17.57 -4.09
C LEU A 31 -11.01 -17.31 -4.85
N ALA A 32 -10.46 -16.12 -4.66
CA ALA A 32 -9.21 -15.72 -5.22
C ALA A 32 -8.25 -16.81 -4.75
N GLN A 33 -7.74 -17.62 -5.68
CA GLN A 33 -6.49 -18.30 -5.43
C GLN A 33 -5.47 -17.17 -5.29
N GLY A 34 -5.37 -16.67 -4.07
CA GLY A 34 -4.51 -15.57 -3.73
C GLY A 34 -3.08 -15.92 -4.11
N PRO A 35 -2.21 -14.92 -4.28
CA PRO A 35 -0.78 -15.16 -4.39
C PRO A 35 -0.33 -16.13 -3.30
N ALA A 36 0.68 -16.97 -3.59
CA ALA A 36 1.24 -17.92 -2.62
C ALA A 36 1.40 -17.27 -1.23
N PRO A 37 1.08 -18.00 -0.14
CA PRO A 37 1.13 -17.43 1.20
C PRO A 37 2.52 -16.85 1.47
N PHE A 38 2.57 -15.57 1.78
CA PHE A 38 3.81 -14.85 2.11
C PHE A 38 3.69 -14.22 3.50
N GLN A 39 4.83 -13.96 4.14
CA GLN A 39 4.91 -13.26 5.42
C GLN A 39 5.87 -12.09 5.28
N LEU A 40 5.44 -10.87 5.61
CA LEU A 40 6.28 -9.67 5.52
C LEU A 40 7.56 -9.80 6.35
N GLU A 41 7.48 -10.47 7.49
CA GLU A 41 8.58 -10.68 8.43
C GLU A 41 9.73 -11.46 7.80
N THR A 42 9.43 -12.46 6.97
CA THR A 42 10.44 -13.28 6.28
C THR A 42 10.80 -12.73 4.91
N MET A 43 9.83 -12.09 4.24
CA MET A 43 10.00 -11.48 2.92
C MET A 43 11.02 -10.34 2.94
N ILE A 44 10.97 -9.47 3.95
CA ILE A 44 11.91 -8.35 4.06
C ILE A 44 13.16 -8.82 4.82
N PRO A 45 14.37 -8.72 4.24
CA PRO A 45 15.59 -9.15 4.91
C PRO A 45 15.92 -8.29 6.13
N GLN A 46 16.53 -8.89 7.16
CA GLN A 46 17.03 -8.16 8.33
C GLN A 46 18.34 -7.41 8.04
N ARG A 47 19.06 -7.80 6.98
CA ARG A 47 20.27 -7.15 6.47
C ARG A 47 20.28 -7.22 4.95
N PHE A 48 20.68 -6.14 4.29
CA PHE A 48 20.88 -6.04 2.84
C PHE A 48 21.78 -4.84 2.55
N GLY A 49 22.62 -4.92 1.50
CA GLY A 49 23.54 -3.84 1.17
C GLY A 49 24.36 -3.38 2.39
N ALA A 50 24.34 -2.08 2.68
CA ALA A 50 24.99 -1.49 3.85
C ALA A 50 24.12 -1.47 5.13
N TRP A 51 22.88 -1.94 5.05
CA TRP A 51 21.86 -1.78 6.08
C TRP A 51 21.63 -3.05 6.89
N GLN A 52 21.42 -2.88 8.19
CA GLN A 52 20.98 -3.93 9.09
C GLN A 52 19.94 -3.39 10.07
N LEU A 53 19.11 -4.27 10.64
CA LEU A 53 18.22 -3.86 11.74
C LEU A 53 19.02 -3.16 12.85
N ASP A 54 18.48 -2.03 13.31
CA ASP A 54 19.04 -1.31 14.44
C ASP A 54 18.65 -2.01 15.75
N PRO A 55 19.58 -2.68 16.45
CA PRO A 55 19.26 -3.39 17.69
C PRO A 55 18.94 -2.44 18.85
N SER A 56 19.29 -1.15 18.73
CA SER A 56 19.02 -0.14 19.75
C SER A 56 17.58 0.38 19.73
N VAL A 57 16.84 0.12 18.64
CA VAL A 57 15.45 0.54 18.49
C VAL A 57 14.54 -0.66 18.74
N VAL A 58 13.97 -0.73 19.93
CA VAL A 58 12.91 -1.70 20.24
C VAL A 58 11.62 -1.24 19.55
N PRO A 59 11.01 -2.07 18.67
CA PRO A 59 9.72 -1.74 18.09
C PRO A 59 8.71 -1.49 19.21
N LEU A 60 8.09 -0.32 19.23
CA LEU A 60 6.97 -0.06 20.12
C LEU A 60 5.81 -0.95 19.68
N THR A 61 5.52 -1.98 20.46
CA THR A 61 4.35 -2.82 20.25
C THR A 61 3.11 -1.95 20.50
N PRO A 62 2.19 -1.79 19.53
CA PRO A 62 0.96 -1.04 19.76
C PRO A 62 0.19 -1.66 20.93
N ASP A 63 -0.58 -0.85 21.66
CA ASP A 63 -1.45 -1.37 22.71
C ASP A 63 -2.51 -2.34 22.13
N PRO A 64 -3.14 -3.20 22.95
CA PRO A 64 -4.07 -4.21 22.45
C PRO A 64 -5.27 -3.65 21.65
N GLU A 65 -5.72 -2.44 21.98
CA GLU A 65 -6.83 -1.78 21.29
C GLU A 65 -6.41 -1.30 19.91
N GLN A 66 -5.25 -0.67 19.81
CA GLN A 66 -4.60 -0.29 18.56
C GLN A 66 -4.29 -1.51 17.68
N GLN A 67 -3.79 -2.60 18.26
CA GLN A 67 -3.60 -3.86 17.53
C GLN A 67 -4.91 -4.42 16.98
N GLY A 68 -5.98 -4.35 17.78
CA GLY A 68 -7.32 -4.76 17.35
C GLY A 68 -7.82 -3.94 16.15
N MET A 69 -7.58 -2.63 16.15
CA MET A 69 -7.89 -1.77 15.00
C MET A 69 -7.01 -2.09 13.79
N LEU A 70 -5.70 -2.25 13.97
CA LEU A 70 -4.78 -2.57 12.88
C LEU A 70 -5.13 -3.90 12.19
N LYS A 71 -5.51 -4.94 12.95
CA LYS A 71 -5.94 -6.24 12.39
C LYS A 71 -7.25 -6.17 11.58
N LYS A 72 -8.11 -5.20 11.90
CA LYS A 72 -9.32 -4.94 11.10
C LYS A 72 -8.99 -4.25 9.78
N LEU A 73 -7.89 -3.51 9.72
CA LEU A 73 -7.51 -2.71 8.56
C LEU A 73 -6.45 -3.38 7.67
N TYR A 74 -5.60 -4.21 8.24
CA TYR A 74 -4.48 -4.86 7.57
C TYR A 74 -4.39 -6.33 7.95
N ASP A 75 -3.98 -7.16 7.00
CA ASP A 75 -3.73 -8.58 7.24
C ASP A 75 -2.31 -8.80 7.75
N GLN A 76 -1.36 -7.97 7.33
CA GLN A 76 0.02 -7.97 7.82
C GLN A 76 0.56 -6.55 7.92
N THR A 77 1.36 -6.28 8.94
CA THR A 77 2.07 -5.01 9.12
C THR A 77 3.50 -5.25 9.54
N LEU A 78 4.45 -4.56 8.91
CA LEU A 78 5.85 -4.57 9.28
C LEU A 78 6.28 -3.16 9.72
N SER A 79 7.04 -3.07 10.81
CA SER A 79 7.70 -1.83 11.24
C SER A 79 9.12 -2.16 11.69
N ARG A 80 10.11 -1.56 11.03
CA ARG A 80 11.55 -1.81 11.27
C ARG A 80 12.33 -0.52 11.17
N THR A 81 13.40 -0.42 11.94
CA THR A 81 14.41 0.63 11.77
C THR A 81 15.72 -0.05 11.38
N TYR A 82 16.34 0.46 10.31
CA TYR A 82 17.64 0.01 9.83
C TYR A 82 18.69 1.07 10.11
N ILE A 83 19.91 0.63 10.35
CA ILE A 83 21.09 1.46 10.55
C ILE A 83 22.21 0.96 9.63
N ASP A 84 23.03 1.89 9.14
CA ASP A 84 24.24 1.59 8.39
C ASP A 84 25.52 1.84 9.22
N ALA A 85 26.67 1.55 8.63
CA ALA A 85 27.97 1.77 9.29
C ALA A 85 28.28 3.25 9.60
N ALA A 86 27.61 4.19 8.93
CA ALA A 86 27.74 5.63 9.18
C ALA A 86 26.77 6.13 10.27
N GLY A 87 25.96 5.25 10.86
CA GLY A 87 24.97 5.61 11.88
C GLY A 87 23.72 6.29 11.32
N ARG A 88 23.54 6.31 9.99
CA ARG A 88 22.33 6.81 9.34
C ARG A 88 21.20 5.83 9.61
N ARG A 89 20.01 6.35 9.93
CA ARG A 89 18.83 5.52 10.26
C ARG A 89 17.69 5.76 9.29
N VAL A 90 17.06 4.65 8.88
CA VAL A 90 15.87 4.66 8.03
C VAL A 90 14.80 3.78 8.65
N MET A 91 13.59 4.32 8.76
CA MET A 91 12.41 3.62 9.25
C MET A 91 11.61 3.09 8.06
N LEU A 92 11.35 1.79 8.05
CA LEU A 92 10.52 1.09 7.07
C LEU A 92 9.21 0.67 7.74
N SER A 93 8.09 1.03 7.11
CA SER A 93 6.77 0.53 7.47
C SER A 93 6.08 -0.03 6.23
N ILE A 94 5.50 -1.22 6.35
CA ILE A 94 4.72 -1.86 5.30
C ILE A 94 3.38 -2.27 5.88
N ALA A 95 2.29 -1.94 5.20
CA ALA A 95 0.95 -2.39 5.54
C ALA A 95 0.35 -3.11 4.32
N TYR A 96 -0.16 -4.32 4.55
CA TYR A 96 -0.74 -5.18 3.52
C TYR A 96 -2.21 -5.47 3.83
N GLY A 97 -3.07 -5.29 2.84
CA GLY A 97 -4.48 -5.72 2.87
C GLY A 97 -4.76 -6.64 1.68
N GLY A 98 -5.07 -7.89 1.95
CA GLY A 98 -5.34 -8.95 0.98
C GLY A 98 -6.82 -9.18 0.67
N ASP A 99 -7.76 -8.55 1.40
CA ASP A 99 -9.20 -8.64 1.12
C ASP A 99 -9.82 -7.40 0.47
N GLN A 100 -10.99 -7.61 -0.16
CA GLN A 100 -11.75 -6.65 -0.95
C GLN A 100 -12.06 -5.32 -0.23
N SER A 101 -12.15 -5.34 1.10
CA SER A 101 -12.55 -4.18 1.90
C SER A 101 -11.35 -3.39 2.41
N LYS A 102 -10.27 -4.09 2.77
CA LYS A 102 -9.10 -3.53 3.46
C LYS A 102 -8.09 -2.89 2.50
N ALA A 103 -7.85 -3.50 1.34
CA ALA A 103 -6.96 -2.95 0.31
C ALA A 103 -7.39 -1.55 -0.15
N LEU A 104 -8.69 -1.26 -0.11
CA LEU A 104 -9.29 0.02 -0.50
C LEU A 104 -9.25 1.07 0.62
N GLN A 105 -8.92 0.66 1.85
CA GLN A 105 -8.92 1.47 3.08
C GLN A 105 -7.52 1.75 3.63
N LEU A 106 -6.45 1.53 2.85
CA LEU A 106 -5.09 1.87 3.27
C LEU A 106 -5.03 3.34 3.70
N HIS A 107 -4.75 3.58 4.99
CA HIS A 107 -4.67 4.93 5.53
C HIS A 107 -3.39 5.60 5.04
N LEU A 108 -3.54 6.77 4.41
CA LEU A 108 -2.43 7.50 3.85
C LEU A 108 -1.61 8.19 4.94
N PRO A 109 -0.26 8.25 4.81
CA PRO A 109 0.60 8.89 5.81
C PRO A 109 0.18 10.34 6.11
N GLU A 110 -0.23 11.12 5.11
CA GLU A 110 -0.70 12.49 5.32
C GLU A 110 -1.82 12.60 6.37
N VAL A 111 -2.76 11.65 6.39
CA VAL A 111 -3.88 11.66 7.35
C VAL A 111 -3.38 11.28 8.73
N CYS A 112 -2.57 10.22 8.83
CA CYS A 112 -2.04 9.72 10.10
C CYS A 112 -1.12 10.74 10.79
N TYR A 113 -0.22 11.37 10.05
CA TYR A 113 0.71 12.35 10.63
C TYR A 113 -0.04 13.60 11.13
N VAL A 114 -1.01 14.11 10.37
CA VAL A 114 -1.84 15.24 10.82
C VAL A 114 -2.65 14.87 12.06
N ALA A 115 -3.27 13.69 12.10
CA ALA A 115 -4.00 13.20 13.27
C ALA A 115 -3.11 13.05 14.52
N GLN A 116 -1.80 12.77 14.34
CA GLN A 116 -0.80 12.71 15.40
C GLN A 116 -0.22 14.08 15.78
N GLY A 117 -0.72 15.17 15.19
CA GLY A 117 -0.30 16.53 15.49
C GLY A 117 0.96 16.99 14.77
N PHE A 118 1.35 16.33 13.66
CA PHE A 118 2.39 16.85 12.77
C PHE A 118 1.80 17.87 11.78
N GLN A 119 2.62 18.84 11.41
CA GLN A 119 2.37 19.73 10.29
C GLN A 119 3.01 19.16 9.02
N LEU A 120 2.25 19.06 7.93
CA LEU A 120 2.81 18.71 6.63
C LEU A 120 3.32 19.96 5.93
N VAL A 121 4.64 20.13 5.92
CA VAL A 121 5.29 21.31 5.31
C VAL A 121 5.60 21.12 3.83
N ARG A 122 5.54 19.88 3.36
CA ARG A 122 5.64 19.53 1.94
C ARG A 122 4.80 18.28 1.66
N ASP A 123 4.11 18.31 0.52
CA ASP A 123 3.39 17.19 -0.06
C ASP A 123 3.56 17.29 -1.58
N GLY A 124 4.19 16.29 -2.20
CA GLY A 124 4.38 16.28 -3.64
C GLY A 124 4.63 14.90 -4.23
N ALA A 125 4.37 14.78 -5.53
CA ALA A 125 4.73 13.59 -6.29
C ALA A 125 6.25 13.55 -6.52
N GLY A 126 6.80 12.34 -6.58
CA GLY A 126 8.19 12.07 -6.91
C GLY A 126 8.35 10.82 -7.78
N SER A 127 9.59 10.55 -8.16
CA SER A 127 9.97 9.30 -8.80
C SER A 127 11.32 8.84 -8.23
N LEU A 128 11.41 7.55 -7.93
CA LEU A 128 12.60 6.91 -7.40
C LEU A 128 13.15 5.99 -8.50
N ALA A 129 14.36 6.27 -8.96
CA ALA A 129 15.02 5.43 -9.95
C ALA A 129 15.55 4.17 -9.29
N THR A 130 15.17 3.00 -9.81
CA THR A 130 15.71 1.70 -9.39
C THR A 130 16.31 0.99 -10.59
N GLN A 131 17.15 -0.03 -10.35
CA GLN A 131 17.63 -0.91 -11.42
C GLN A 131 16.52 -1.71 -12.14
N TYR A 132 15.29 -1.64 -11.62
CA TYR A 132 14.13 -2.32 -12.19
C TYR A 132 13.24 -1.38 -12.98
N GLY A 133 13.39 -0.06 -12.81
CA GLY A 133 12.55 0.95 -13.44
C GLY A 133 12.28 2.13 -12.51
N ALA A 134 11.56 3.12 -13.04
CA ALA A 134 11.16 4.30 -12.28
C ALA A 134 9.93 3.98 -11.41
N LEU A 135 10.12 4.00 -10.08
CA LEU A 135 9.05 3.80 -9.11
C LEU A 135 8.34 5.13 -8.86
N PRO A 136 7.03 5.27 -9.14
CA PRO A 136 6.26 6.43 -8.74
C PRO A 136 6.11 6.45 -7.21
N VAL A 137 6.48 7.56 -6.59
CA VAL A 137 6.39 7.74 -5.13
C VAL A 137 5.70 9.06 -4.79
N LYS A 138 5.24 9.19 -3.56
CA LYS A 138 4.84 10.45 -2.95
C LYS A 138 5.84 10.81 -1.87
N ARG A 139 6.24 12.09 -1.83
CA ARG A 139 7.19 12.65 -0.87
C ARG A 139 6.51 13.67 0.01
N LEU A 140 6.60 13.45 1.32
CA LEU A 140 6.08 14.34 2.35
C LEU A 140 7.22 14.84 3.23
N VAL A 141 7.01 15.96 3.91
CA VAL A 141 7.79 16.36 5.08
C VAL A 141 6.83 16.66 6.20
N ALA A 142 6.93 15.90 7.29
CA ALA A 142 6.13 16.07 8.50
C ALA A 142 6.99 16.69 9.61
N ARG A 143 6.48 17.72 10.28
CA ARG A 143 7.19 18.42 11.36
C ARG A 143 6.35 18.48 12.64
N GLN A 144 6.98 18.19 13.78
CA GLN A 144 6.38 18.33 15.11
C GLN A 144 7.45 18.79 16.10
N GLY A 145 7.35 20.05 16.56
CA GLY A 145 8.41 20.67 17.38
C GLY A 145 9.75 20.64 16.65
N GLN A 146 10.76 20.03 17.28
CA GLN A 146 12.11 19.88 16.71
C GLN A 146 12.26 18.66 15.78
N ARG A 147 11.24 17.80 15.68
CA ARG A 147 11.27 16.64 14.79
C ARG A 147 10.90 17.07 13.38
N ASN A 148 11.83 16.89 12.44
CA ASN A 148 11.59 17.00 11.00
C ASN A 148 11.76 15.62 10.37
N GLU A 149 10.70 15.13 9.71
CA GLU A 149 10.66 13.79 9.14
C GLU A 149 10.25 13.83 7.66
N PRO A 150 11.24 13.81 6.76
CA PRO A 150 11.01 13.51 5.35
C PRO A 150 10.56 12.06 5.16
N ILE A 151 9.53 11.87 4.34
CA ILE A 151 8.87 10.58 4.12
C ILE A 151 8.73 10.34 2.62
N THR A 152 9.07 9.14 2.18
CA THR A 152 8.78 8.63 0.83
C THR A 152 7.85 7.43 0.97
N TYR A 153 6.75 7.41 0.23
CA TYR A 153 5.85 6.25 0.24
C TYR A 153 5.24 5.99 -1.13
N TRP A 154 4.78 4.76 -1.35
CA TRP A 154 4.00 4.38 -2.52
C TRP A 154 2.99 3.30 -2.14
N ILE A 155 2.05 3.08 -3.04
CA ILE A 155 1.03 2.04 -2.87
C ILE A 155 1.06 1.15 -4.10
N THR A 156 1.17 -0.15 -3.88
CA THR A 156 1.02 -1.16 -4.93
C THR A 156 -0.36 -1.77 -4.81
N ILE A 157 -1.07 -1.82 -5.93
CA ILE A 157 -2.40 -2.42 -6.05
C ILE A 157 -2.30 -3.44 -7.18
N GLY A 158 -2.35 -4.72 -6.84
CA GLY A 158 -2.16 -5.82 -7.78
C GLY A 158 -0.77 -5.77 -8.43
N ASP A 159 -0.72 -5.65 -9.75
CA ASP A 159 0.51 -5.66 -10.56
C ASP A 159 1.16 -4.27 -10.76
N LYS A 160 0.62 -3.20 -10.13
CA LYS A 160 1.03 -1.82 -10.41
C LYS A 160 1.25 -1.00 -9.15
N ALA A 161 2.42 -0.35 -9.07
CA ALA A 161 2.63 0.77 -8.17
C ALA A 161 1.88 2.00 -8.69
N THR A 162 1.14 2.67 -7.81
CA THR A 162 0.33 3.85 -8.12
C THR A 162 0.60 4.97 -7.12
N ARG A 163 0.37 6.21 -7.57
CA ARG A 163 0.35 7.40 -6.71
C ARG A 163 -0.98 7.44 -5.96
N SER A 164 -1.00 7.99 -4.74
CA SER A 164 -2.26 8.24 -4.05
C SER A 164 -3.05 9.33 -4.79
N GLY A 165 -4.36 9.11 -4.99
CA GLY A 165 -5.26 10.09 -5.63
C GLY A 165 -6.27 9.55 -6.65
N ILE A 166 -6.57 10.36 -7.68
CA ILE A 166 -7.65 10.15 -8.67
C ILE A 166 -7.38 8.93 -9.56
N GLU A 167 -6.12 8.64 -9.91
CA GLU A 167 -5.76 7.40 -10.64
C GLU A 167 -6.15 6.15 -9.85
N GLN A 168 -5.97 6.18 -8.52
CA GLN A 168 -6.41 5.10 -7.64
C GLN A 168 -7.94 4.96 -7.65
N LYS A 169 -8.71 6.05 -7.72
CA LYS A 169 -10.18 6.01 -7.78
C LYS A 169 -10.69 5.51 -9.14
N LEU A 170 -10.12 5.98 -10.25
CA LEU A 170 -10.50 5.56 -11.60
C LEU A 170 -10.16 4.08 -11.84
N ARG A 171 -9.01 3.61 -11.35
CA ARG A 171 -8.65 2.19 -11.43
C ARG A 171 -9.50 1.32 -10.51
N ARG A 172 -9.81 1.78 -9.30
CA ARG A 172 -10.80 1.11 -8.43
C ARG A 172 -12.15 0.93 -9.14
N LEU A 173 -12.57 1.93 -9.91
CA LEU A 173 -13.77 1.86 -10.75
C LEU A 173 -13.61 0.82 -11.87
N ALA A 174 -12.48 0.83 -12.58
CA ALA A 174 -12.20 -0.14 -13.65
C ALA A 174 -12.12 -1.59 -13.14
N TYR A 175 -11.49 -1.83 -11.98
CA TYR A 175 -11.40 -3.15 -11.35
C TYR A 175 -12.73 -3.59 -10.69
N GLY A 176 -13.48 -2.66 -10.11
CA GLY A 176 -14.82 -2.91 -9.59
C GLY A 176 -15.81 -3.36 -10.68
N LEU A 177 -15.59 -2.93 -11.93
CA LEU A 177 -16.35 -3.37 -13.11
C LEU A 177 -15.88 -4.72 -13.65
N SER A 178 -14.63 -5.14 -13.40
CA SER A 178 -14.10 -6.44 -13.83
C SER A 178 -14.32 -7.58 -12.82
N GLY A 179 -14.81 -7.27 -11.61
CA GLY A 179 -15.12 -8.26 -10.57
C GLY A 179 -13.89 -8.83 -9.84
N GLU A 180 -12.70 -8.29 -10.10
CA GLU A 180 -11.45 -8.68 -9.43
C GLU A 180 -10.94 -7.51 -8.60
N ILE A 181 -10.78 -7.72 -7.28
CA ILE A 181 -10.22 -6.71 -6.39
C ILE A 181 -8.81 -7.15 -6.02
N PRO A 182 -7.77 -6.47 -6.53
CA PRO A 182 -6.39 -6.81 -6.26
C PRO A 182 -5.99 -6.49 -4.82
N ASP A 183 -5.01 -7.23 -4.31
CA ASP A 183 -4.35 -6.96 -3.04
C ASP A 183 -3.64 -5.59 -3.04
N GLY A 184 -3.52 -4.99 -1.86
CA GLY A 184 -2.96 -3.65 -1.68
C GLY A 184 -1.82 -3.64 -0.68
N MET A 185 -0.73 -2.95 -1.02
CA MET A 185 0.41 -2.75 -0.13
C MET A 185 0.81 -1.29 -0.08
N LEU A 186 0.92 -0.73 1.12
CA LEU A 186 1.49 0.59 1.36
C LEU A 186 2.89 0.41 1.92
N VAL A 187 3.89 0.93 1.22
CA VAL A 187 5.28 0.95 1.69
C VAL A 187 5.66 2.38 2.00
N ARG A 188 6.17 2.61 3.21
CA ARG A 188 6.63 3.91 3.70
C ARG A 188 8.07 3.79 4.19
N VAL A 189 8.90 4.69 3.73
CA VAL A 189 10.28 4.86 4.15
C VAL A 189 10.45 6.28 4.67
N SER A 190 11.01 6.45 5.87
CA SER A 190 11.28 7.77 6.43
C SER A 190 12.58 7.84 7.21
N SER A 191 13.07 9.06 7.42
CA SER A 191 14.28 9.35 8.17
C SER A 191 14.10 10.66 8.93
N ILE A 192 14.85 10.86 10.01
CA ILE A 192 14.79 12.10 10.79
C ILE A 192 16.00 12.97 10.41
N GLY A 193 15.76 14.22 10.02
CA GLY A 193 16.83 15.14 9.64
C GLY A 193 16.28 16.46 9.11
N MET A 194 17.09 17.52 9.15
CA MET A 194 16.68 18.86 8.72
C MET A 194 16.84 19.13 7.22
N ASP A 195 17.68 18.34 6.53
CA ASP A 195 17.92 18.47 5.09
C ASP A 195 17.05 17.45 4.33
N ASP A 196 15.92 17.93 3.83
CA ASP A 196 14.94 17.10 3.13
C ASP A 196 15.54 16.45 1.86
N THR A 197 16.44 17.15 1.16
CA THR A 197 17.05 16.64 -0.08
C THR A 197 18.00 15.49 0.22
N ARG A 198 18.86 15.65 1.22
CA ARG A 198 19.76 14.58 1.68
C ARG A 198 18.97 13.40 2.27
N ALA A 199 17.88 13.67 2.97
CA ALA A 199 17.00 12.63 3.50
C ALA A 199 16.36 11.82 2.37
N TYR A 200 15.83 12.46 1.32
CA TYR A 200 15.27 11.73 0.18
C TYR A 200 16.32 10.92 -0.58
N ALA A 201 17.53 11.46 -0.78
CA ALA A 201 18.61 10.69 -1.40
C ALA A 201 19.00 9.45 -0.57
N LEU A 202 19.00 9.56 0.77
CA LEU A 202 19.22 8.44 1.67
C LEU A 202 18.12 7.37 1.53
N GLN A 203 16.86 7.80 1.46
CA GLN A 203 15.71 6.92 1.29
C GLN A 203 15.74 6.22 -0.07
N ASP A 204 16.12 6.93 -1.13
CA ASP A 204 16.27 6.36 -2.47
C ASP A 204 17.34 5.26 -2.49
N GLN A 205 18.51 5.53 -1.88
CA GLN A 205 19.58 4.55 -1.70
C GLN A 205 19.09 3.32 -0.94
N PHE A 206 18.43 3.53 0.21
CA PHE A 206 17.89 2.46 1.04
C PHE A 206 16.91 1.57 0.27
N VAL A 207 15.96 2.17 -0.45
CA VAL A 207 14.98 1.43 -1.26
C VAL A 207 15.67 0.65 -2.38
N ALA A 208 16.60 1.26 -3.10
CA ALA A 208 17.32 0.58 -4.17
C ALA A 208 18.08 -0.67 -3.67
N GLU A 209 18.83 -0.53 -2.57
CA GLU A 209 19.56 -1.64 -1.95
C GLU A 209 18.62 -2.72 -1.39
N MET A 210 17.50 -2.32 -0.78
CA MET A 210 16.48 -3.25 -0.29
C MET A 210 15.91 -4.08 -1.44
N LEU A 211 15.51 -3.44 -2.55
CA LEU A 211 14.92 -4.12 -3.70
C LEU A 211 15.91 -5.05 -4.39
N ALA A 212 17.20 -4.71 -4.38
CA ALA A 212 18.28 -5.57 -4.89
C ALA A 212 18.50 -6.82 -4.02
N GLY A 213 18.22 -6.74 -2.72
CA GLY A 213 18.28 -7.86 -1.78
C GLY A 213 17.07 -8.81 -1.81
N LEU A 214 16.05 -8.52 -2.63
CA LEU A 214 14.83 -9.33 -2.73
C LEU A 214 14.83 -10.26 -3.94
N ASP A 215 14.17 -11.40 -3.81
CA ASP A 215 13.83 -12.24 -4.96
C ASP A 215 12.79 -11.54 -5.87
N ALA A 216 12.66 -12.04 -7.10
CA ALA A 216 11.78 -11.42 -8.09
C ALA A 216 10.30 -11.36 -7.67
N PRO A 217 9.71 -12.43 -7.09
CA PRO A 217 8.33 -12.39 -6.61
C PRO A 217 8.09 -11.34 -5.51
N SER A 218 8.96 -11.27 -4.50
CA SER A 218 8.79 -10.30 -3.40
C SER A 218 8.98 -8.87 -3.87
N ARG A 219 9.94 -8.65 -4.77
CA ARG A 219 10.15 -7.34 -5.38
C ARG A 219 8.93 -6.91 -6.19
N ALA A 220 8.41 -7.76 -7.06
CA ALA A 220 7.22 -7.45 -7.87
C ALA A 220 6.00 -7.12 -6.99
N ARG A 221 5.87 -7.75 -5.82
CA ARG A 221 4.83 -7.41 -4.84
C ARG A 221 5.01 -6.01 -4.23
N LEU A 222 6.24 -5.59 -3.96
CA LEU A 222 6.49 -4.25 -3.38
C LEU A 222 6.33 -3.13 -4.39
N ILE A 223 6.84 -3.27 -5.62
CA ILE A 223 6.92 -2.17 -6.60
C ILE A 223 5.96 -2.32 -7.78
N GLY A 224 5.18 -3.40 -7.81
CA GLY A 224 4.35 -3.78 -8.94
C GLY A 224 5.15 -4.45 -10.06
N SER A 225 4.58 -5.49 -10.67
CA SER A 225 5.18 -6.24 -11.79
C SER A 225 5.47 -5.35 -13.01
N SER A 226 4.67 -4.31 -13.24
CA SER A 226 4.91 -3.34 -14.33
C SER A 226 6.19 -2.52 -14.16
N VAL A 227 6.58 -2.21 -12.92
CA VAL A 227 7.89 -1.59 -12.63
C VAL A 227 8.93 -2.70 -12.64
N ALA A 228 8.72 -3.83 -11.97
CA ALA A 228 9.72 -4.90 -11.87
C ALA A 228 10.12 -5.53 -13.23
N GLY A 229 9.23 -5.50 -14.23
CA GLY A 229 9.46 -6.06 -15.57
C GLY A 229 10.00 -5.08 -16.61
N GLN A 230 10.24 -3.81 -16.27
CA GLN A 230 10.87 -2.84 -17.18
C GLN A 230 12.40 -3.00 -17.26
N ALA A 231 12.99 -3.88 -16.46
CA ALA A 231 14.36 -4.35 -16.64
C ALA A 231 14.43 -5.26 -17.88
N GLY A 232 14.69 -4.65 -19.04
CA GLY A 232 15.23 -5.37 -20.19
C GLY A 232 16.71 -5.73 -19.96
N PRO A 233 17.24 -6.73 -20.69
CA PRO A 233 18.64 -7.18 -20.57
C PRO A 233 19.66 -6.08 -20.83
#